data_AF-A0A061QT62-F1
#
_entry.id   AF-A0A061QT62-F1
#
_cell.length_a   1.000
_cell.length_b   1.000
_cell.length_c   1.000
_cell.angle_alpha   90.00
_cell.angle_beta   90.00
_cell.angle_gamma   90.00
#
_symmetry.space_group_name_H-M   'P 1'
#
loop_
_entity.id
_entity.type
_entity.pdbx_description
1 polymer ?
#
loop_
_entity_poly.entity_id
_entity_poly.type
_entity_poly.pdbx_seq_one_letter_code
_entity_poly.pdbx_strand_id
1 'polypeptide(L)'
;MTDSDIQPPYLIAVTTYLSFACLFIFGRIRDFFRSHIDRWLRSSGSLRRGYAPIRQDYEDFYTRRLYYRIHDCWNRPIGSAPDRTIKILDRTQVDGQKPLKLTGTETECLNLGSYNYLGFAAADEFCTPRVISSLGEYGWSSCSSRTMGGTSPEHVQLERDVARFLGKEDAIVLGMGFATNSMILPALVGAGDLVVSDALNHASIVSGVRGSGAKVRVFRHNDAGHLERVLRHAIAEGQPRTHRPWRKILVVVEGIYSMEGEMCNLVDIVAVKKRYKAYLYLDEAHSIGALGRTGRGVCEQLGVDTADVDVMMGTFTKSFGSCGGYVAAARDVVQHLRLHSPASAQACAMSPPVPPVSRSSAR
;
A
#
# COMPACT_ATOMS: atom_id res chain seq x y z
N MET A 1 5.49 10.51 -23.17
CA MET A 1 4.17 11.14 -23.01
C MET A 1 4.42 12.42 -22.24
N THR A 2 4.08 13.56 -22.81
CA THR A 2 4.11 14.83 -22.07
C THR A 2 2.92 14.86 -21.11
N ASP A 3 2.96 15.63 -20.01
CA ASP A 3 1.85 15.78 -19.05
C ASP A 3 0.49 16.10 -19.71
N SER A 4 0.52 16.67 -20.93
CA SER A 4 -0.66 16.94 -21.76
C SER A 4 -1.41 15.68 -22.22
N ASP A 5 -0.75 14.53 -22.34
CA ASP A 5 -1.32 13.29 -22.89
C ASP A 5 -2.11 12.48 -21.84
N ILE A 6 -1.96 12.82 -20.55
CA ILE A 6 -2.54 12.08 -19.42
C ILE A 6 -3.78 12.80 -18.87
N GLN A 7 -3.98 14.07 -19.22
CA GLN A 7 -5.15 14.83 -18.76
C GLN A 7 -6.41 14.40 -19.52
N PRO A 8 -7.55 14.16 -18.83
CA PRO A 8 -8.79 13.87 -19.52
C PRO A 8 -9.16 15.05 -20.44
N PRO A 9 -9.70 14.79 -21.65
CA PRO A 9 -10.18 15.83 -22.54
C PRO A 9 -11.05 16.84 -21.80
N TYR A 10 -10.82 18.14 -22.02
CA TYR A 10 -11.47 19.21 -21.25
C TYR A 10 -13.01 19.07 -21.21
N LEU A 11 -13.62 18.66 -22.32
CA LEU A 11 -15.04 18.39 -22.40
C LEU A 11 -15.49 17.29 -21.42
N ILE A 12 -14.73 16.19 -21.31
CA ILE A 12 -15.03 15.08 -20.39
C ILE A 12 -14.89 15.56 -18.95
N ALA A 13 -13.84 16.30 -18.63
CA ALA A 13 -13.66 16.87 -17.30
C ALA A 13 -14.83 17.79 -16.93
N VAL A 14 -15.16 18.77 -17.79
CA VAL A 14 -16.25 19.73 -17.57
C VAL A 14 -17.59 19.03 -17.43
N THR A 15 -17.93 18.10 -18.32
CA THR A 15 -19.21 17.37 -18.25
C THR A 15 -19.30 16.47 -17.02
N THR A 16 -18.19 15.86 -16.57
CA THR A 16 -18.13 15.10 -15.32
C THR A 16 -18.39 16.00 -14.11
N TYR A 17 -17.70 17.14 -14.02
CA TYR A 17 -17.91 18.10 -12.94
C TYR A 17 -19.32 18.68 -12.95
N LEU A 18 -19.87 19.00 -14.13
CA LEU A 18 -21.24 19.49 -14.27
C LEU A 18 -22.24 18.43 -13.82
N SER A 19 -22.06 17.18 -14.21
CA SER A 19 -22.91 16.06 -13.78
C SER A 19 -22.88 15.89 -12.25
N PHE A 20 -21.69 15.98 -11.66
CA PHE A 20 -21.53 15.93 -10.21
C PHE A 20 -22.20 17.11 -9.51
N ALA A 21 -22.05 18.32 -10.05
CA ALA A 21 -22.70 19.53 -9.54
C ALA A 21 -24.23 19.42 -9.61
N CYS A 22 -24.77 18.92 -10.72
CA CYS A 22 -26.20 18.65 -10.87
C CYS A 22 -26.69 17.67 -9.79
N LEU A 23 -26.03 16.51 -9.65
CA LEU A 23 -26.38 15.52 -8.62
C LEU A 23 -26.34 16.10 -7.20
N PHE A 24 -25.33 16.94 -6.93
CA PHE A 24 -25.18 17.62 -5.65
C PHE A 24 -26.32 18.61 -5.39
N ILE A 25 -26.63 19.50 -6.35
CA ILE A 25 -27.70 20.50 -6.25
C ILE A 25 -29.06 19.81 -6.05
N PHE A 26 -29.40 18.84 -6.90
CA PHE A 26 -30.64 18.07 -6.76
C PHE A 26 -30.69 17.31 -5.43
N GLY A 27 -29.56 16.76 -4.99
CA GLY A 27 -29.43 16.12 -3.69
C GLY A 27 -29.80 17.07 -2.55
N ARG A 28 -29.28 18.31 -2.57
CA ARG A 28 -29.52 19.34 -1.55
C ARG A 28 -30.97 19.83 -1.57
N ILE A 29 -31.53 20.07 -2.76
CA ILE A 29 -32.94 20.44 -2.92
C ILE A 29 -33.84 19.34 -2.32
N ARG A 30 -33.54 18.06 -2.57
CA ARG A 30 -34.34 16.95 -2.04
C ARG A 30 -34.21 16.81 -0.51
N ASP A 31 -33.03 17.01 0.06
CA ASP A 31 -32.85 17.03 1.52
C ASP A 31 -33.56 18.23 2.16
N PHE A 32 -33.54 19.40 1.51
CA PHE A 32 -34.30 20.56 1.93
C PHE A 32 -35.79 20.22 2.02
N PHE A 33 -36.43 19.76 0.93
CA PHE A 33 -37.85 19.43 0.96
C PHE A 33 -38.18 18.29 1.94
N ARG A 34 -37.34 17.24 2.01
CA ARG A 34 -37.51 16.16 2.97
C ARG A 34 -37.54 16.68 4.42
N SER A 35 -36.61 17.57 4.78
CA SER A 35 -36.57 18.14 6.13
C SER A 35 -37.83 18.97 6.48
N HIS A 36 -38.48 19.56 5.48
CA HIS A 36 -39.73 20.31 5.66
C HIS A 36 -40.92 19.37 5.79
N ILE A 37 -40.96 18.32 4.97
CA ILE A 37 -42.00 17.27 5.01
C ILE A 37 -41.93 16.47 6.31
N ASP A 38 -40.74 16.03 6.73
CA ASP A 38 -40.55 15.24 7.96
C ASP A 38 -40.94 16.07 9.20
N ARG A 39 -40.62 17.37 9.22
CA ARG A 39 -41.10 18.32 10.25
C ARG A 39 -42.61 18.46 10.25
N TRP A 40 -43.23 18.53 9.06
CA TRP A 40 -44.68 18.64 8.90
C TRP A 40 -45.42 17.36 9.33
N LEU A 41 -44.89 16.18 8.98
CA LEU A 41 -45.44 14.87 9.32
C LEU A 41 -45.16 14.41 10.76
N ARG A 42 -44.39 15.18 11.55
CA ARG A 42 -43.87 14.79 12.87
C ARG A 42 -43.19 13.41 12.87
N SER A 43 -42.61 13.02 11.74
CA SER A 43 -41.84 11.77 11.66
C SER A 43 -40.52 12.00 12.42
N SER A 44 -40.30 11.23 13.49
CA SER A 44 -39.02 11.22 14.23
C SER A 44 -37.95 10.54 13.37
N GLY A 45 -37.51 11.22 12.31
CA GLY A 45 -36.52 10.73 11.36
C GLY A 45 -35.08 11.08 11.68
N SER A 46 -34.82 11.96 12.66
CA SER A 46 -33.47 12.42 12.97
C SER A 46 -33.09 12.07 14.41
N LEU A 47 -32.18 11.10 14.53
CA LEU A 47 -31.47 10.70 15.76
C LEU A 47 -32.39 10.29 16.92
N ARG A 48 -32.25 9.05 17.40
CA ARG A 48 -32.81 8.69 18.71
C ARG A 48 -32.30 9.72 19.73
N ARG A 49 -33.22 10.40 20.42
CA ARG A 49 -32.88 11.41 21.44
C ARG A 49 -31.78 10.86 22.36
N GLY A 50 -30.66 11.56 22.46
CA GLY A 50 -29.53 11.19 23.32
C GLY A 50 -28.40 10.40 22.65
N TYR A 51 -28.48 10.06 21.36
CA TYR A 51 -27.42 9.34 20.65
C TYR A 51 -26.65 10.27 19.69
N ALA A 52 -25.33 10.13 19.66
CA ALA A 52 -24.49 10.79 18.66
C ALA A 52 -24.77 10.20 17.26
N PRO A 53 -24.72 11.02 16.20
CA PRO A 53 -24.85 10.52 14.83
C PRO A 53 -23.70 9.57 14.49
N ILE A 54 -24.04 8.43 13.87
CA ILE A 54 -23.06 7.41 13.44
C ILE A 54 -22.24 7.91 12.23
N ARG A 55 -22.77 8.85 11.45
CA ARG A 55 -22.13 9.41 10.25
C ARG A 55 -22.17 10.93 10.30
N GLN A 56 -21.17 11.58 9.71
CA GLN A 56 -21.22 13.03 9.51
C GLN A 56 -22.28 13.38 8.46
N ASP A 57 -22.90 14.56 8.58
CA ASP A 57 -23.99 15.00 7.69
C ASP A 57 -23.59 14.95 6.21
N TYR A 58 -22.34 15.30 5.90
CA TYR A 58 -21.82 15.24 4.53
C TYR A 58 -21.68 13.80 4.00
N GLU A 59 -21.18 12.88 4.82
CA GLU A 59 -21.02 11.47 4.42
C GLU A 59 -22.37 10.79 4.20
N ASP A 60 -23.32 11.10 5.07
CA ASP A 60 -24.70 10.64 4.93
C ASP A 60 -25.35 11.21 3.66
N PHE A 61 -25.19 12.51 3.42
CA PHE A 61 -25.62 13.16 2.18
C PHE A 61 -24.99 12.49 0.94
N TYR A 62 -23.66 12.36 0.92
CA TYR A 62 -22.93 11.76 -0.19
C TYR A 62 -23.40 10.34 -0.46
N THR A 63 -23.53 9.51 0.58
CA THR A 63 -23.99 8.12 0.43
C THR A 63 -25.40 8.06 -0.13
N ARG A 64 -26.35 8.79 0.46
CA ARG A 64 -27.78 8.75 0.07
C ARG A 64 -28.06 9.38 -1.29
N ARG A 65 -27.33 10.44 -1.64
CA ARG A 65 -27.66 11.32 -2.77
C ARG A 65 -26.73 11.15 -3.95
N LEU A 66 -25.45 10.82 -3.75
CA LEU A 66 -24.47 10.69 -4.82
C LEU A 66 -24.05 9.24 -5.03
N TYR A 67 -23.44 8.60 -4.04
CA TYR A 67 -22.77 7.29 -4.15
C TYR A 67 -23.60 6.24 -4.90
N TYR A 68 -24.84 5.95 -4.47
CA TYR A 68 -25.67 4.92 -5.11
C TYR A 68 -26.04 5.20 -6.58
N ARG A 69 -25.89 6.44 -7.06
CA ARG A 69 -26.13 6.79 -8.47
C ARG A 69 -24.91 6.60 -9.35
N ILE A 70 -23.72 6.71 -8.79
CA ILE A 70 -22.46 6.78 -9.54
C ILE A 70 -21.57 5.55 -9.34
N HIS A 71 -21.78 4.77 -8.25
CA HIS A 71 -20.94 3.62 -7.94
C HIS A 71 -20.94 2.51 -9.01
N ASP A 72 -21.92 2.51 -9.93
CA ASP A 72 -21.92 1.58 -11.06
C ASP A 72 -20.74 1.79 -12.02
N CYS A 73 -20.15 2.99 -12.02
CA CYS A 73 -19.02 3.32 -12.89
C CYS A 73 -17.70 2.64 -12.45
N TRP A 74 -17.54 2.24 -11.18
CA TRP A 74 -16.26 1.71 -10.66
C TRP A 74 -16.37 0.49 -9.75
N ASN A 75 -17.53 0.23 -9.11
CA ASN A 75 -17.68 -0.93 -8.23
C ASN A 75 -18.16 -2.17 -9.00
N ARG A 76 -17.35 -2.62 -9.96
CA ARG A 76 -17.57 -3.87 -10.71
C ARG A 76 -17.04 -5.06 -9.91
N PRO A 77 -17.89 -5.95 -9.35
CA PRO A 77 -17.40 -7.11 -8.62
C PRO A 77 -16.74 -8.09 -9.60
N ILE A 78 -15.59 -8.63 -9.21
CA ILE A 78 -14.87 -9.65 -9.97
C ILE A 78 -15.22 -11.02 -9.38
N GLY A 79 -15.63 -11.97 -10.23
CA GLY A 79 -16.05 -13.32 -9.84
C GLY A 79 -15.03 -14.42 -10.17
N SER A 80 -13.91 -14.09 -10.80
CA SER A 80 -12.87 -15.05 -11.19
C SER A 80 -11.53 -14.79 -10.52
N ALA A 81 -10.60 -15.74 -10.67
CA ALA A 81 -9.20 -15.52 -10.39
C ALA A 81 -8.60 -14.39 -11.27
N PRO A 82 -7.52 -13.71 -10.81
CA PRO A 82 -6.87 -12.63 -11.55
C PRO A 82 -5.94 -13.16 -12.65
N ASP A 83 -6.50 -13.79 -13.67
CA ASP A 83 -5.79 -14.29 -14.86
C ASP A 83 -5.72 -13.20 -15.97
N ARG A 84 -5.25 -13.55 -17.17
CA ARG A 84 -5.26 -12.72 -18.39
C ARG A 84 -6.64 -12.16 -18.72
N THR A 85 -7.69 -12.91 -18.38
CA THR A 85 -9.09 -12.47 -18.42
C THR A 85 -9.69 -12.57 -17.02
N ILE A 86 -10.61 -11.66 -16.74
CA ILE A 86 -11.43 -11.68 -15.52
C ILE A 86 -12.90 -11.74 -15.90
N LYS A 87 -13.69 -12.39 -15.05
CA LYS A 87 -15.15 -12.38 -15.15
C LYS A 87 -15.70 -11.35 -14.19
N ILE A 88 -16.41 -10.37 -14.75
CA ILE A 88 -17.11 -9.35 -13.98
C ILE A 88 -18.54 -9.84 -13.75
N LEU A 89 -19.02 -9.74 -12.52
CA LEU A 89 -20.40 -10.05 -12.20
C LEU A 89 -21.31 -8.93 -12.72
N ASP A 90 -22.23 -9.30 -13.60
CA ASP A 90 -23.19 -8.37 -14.16
C ASP A 90 -24.19 -7.93 -13.09
N ARG A 91 -24.63 -6.68 -13.19
CA ARG A 91 -25.55 -6.09 -12.23
C ARG A 91 -26.49 -5.11 -12.91
N THR A 92 -27.61 -4.88 -12.26
CA THR A 92 -28.62 -3.94 -12.72
C THR A 92 -29.08 -3.02 -11.60
N GLN A 93 -29.47 -1.81 -11.99
CA GLN A 93 -30.05 -0.82 -11.09
C GLN A 93 -31.57 -0.98 -11.09
N VAL A 94 -32.10 -1.55 -10.01
CA VAL A 94 -33.55 -1.74 -9.85
C VAL A 94 -34.24 -0.48 -9.29
N ASP A 95 -33.50 0.37 -8.58
CA ASP A 95 -34.01 1.60 -7.96
C ASP A 95 -32.83 2.52 -7.61
N GLY A 96 -32.77 3.76 -8.14
CA GLY A 96 -31.62 4.69 -8.09
C GLY A 96 -31.15 5.17 -6.71
N GLN A 97 -31.63 4.53 -5.65
CA GLN A 97 -31.31 4.76 -4.24
C GLN A 97 -30.82 3.49 -3.53
N LYS A 98 -30.80 2.34 -4.20
CA LYS A 98 -30.50 1.03 -3.61
C LYS A 98 -29.18 0.46 -4.12
N PRO A 99 -28.57 -0.49 -3.38
CA PRO A 99 -27.46 -1.28 -3.89
C PRO A 99 -27.82 -1.95 -5.21
N LEU A 100 -26.86 -2.04 -6.12
CA LEU A 100 -27.00 -2.77 -7.38
C LEU A 100 -27.26 -4.25 -7.09
N LYS A 101 -28.13 -4.87 -7.88
CA LYS A 101 -28.43 -6.30 -7.76
C LYS A 101 -27.67 -7.07 -8.82
N LEU A 102 -27.05 -8.18 -8.42
CA LEU A 102 -26.44 -9.12 -9.36
C LEU A 102 -27.52 -9.75 -10.24
N THR A 103 -27.27 -9.84 -11.54
CA THR A 103 -28.21 -10.46 -12.50
C THR A 103 -28.07 -11.98 -12.54
N GLY A 104 -26.97 -12.52 -12.02
CA GLY A 104 -26.60 -13.94 -12.13
C GLY A 104 -25.84 -14.28 -13.41
N THR A 105 -25.60 -13.29 -14.28
CA THR A 105 -24.76 -13.42 -15.48
C THR A 105 -23.37 -12.83 -15.23
N GLU A 106 -22.41 -13.19 -16.09
CA GLU A 106 -21.03 -12.73 -16.01
C GLU A 106 -20.54 -12.29 -17.39
N THR A 107 -19.75 -11.21 -17.42
CA THR A 107 -19.07 -10.72 -18.62
C THR A 107 -17.57 -10.96 -18.50
N GLU A 108 -16.97 -11.63 -19.48
CA GLU A 108 -15.52 -11.78 -19.57
C GLU A 108 -14.86 -10.49 -20.10
N CYS A 109 -13.77 -10.06 -19.48
CA CYS A 109 -13.01 -8.87 -19.82
C CYS A 109 -11.50 -9.16 -19.80
N LEU A 110 -10.73 -8.42 -20.59
CA LEU A 110 -9.28 -8.42 -20.47
C LEU A 110 -8.86 -7.81 -19.13
N ASN A 111 -7.92 -8.45 -18.44
CA ASN A 111 -7.37 -7.93 -17.20
C ASN A 111 -6.16 -7.04 -17.46
N LEU A 112 -6.39 -5.73 -17.44
CA LEU A 112 -5.34 -4.70 -17.59
C LEU A 112 -5.13 -3.88 -16.29
N GLY A 113 -5.78 -4.27 -15.19
CA GLY A 113 -5.83 -3.49 -13.95
C GLY A 113 -5.27 -4.21 -12.72
N SER A 114 -4.78 -5.45 -12.87
CA SER A 114 -4.19 -6.19 -11.76
C SER A 114 -2.68 -5.98 -11.65
N TYR A 115 -2.15 -6.01 -10.43
CA TYR A 115 -0.71 -6.04 -10.17
C TYR A 115 -0.13 -7.46 -10.20
N ASN A 116 -0.81 -8.41 -10.85
CA ASN A 116 -0.33 -9.79 -11.03
C ASN A 116 0.68 -9.85 -12.19
N TYR A 117 1.78 -9.11 -12.08
CA TYR A 117 2.72 -8.87 -13.19
C TYR A 117 3.32 -10.16 -13.78
N LEU A 118 3.54 -11.18 -12.95
CA LEU A 118 4.14 -12.46 -13.35
C LEU A 118 3.11 -13.58 -13.51
N GLY A 119 1.83 -13.32 -13.25
CA GLY A 119 0.77 -14.32 -13.37
C GLY A 119 0.62 -15.28 -12.17
N PHE A 120 1.49 -15.23 -11.16
CA PHE A 120 1.50 -16.19 -10.04
C PHE A 120 0.26 -16.19 -9.15
N ALA A 121 -0.61 -15.18 -9.22
CA ALA A 121 -1.87 -15.19 -8.47
C ALA A 121 -2.96 -16.06 -9.11
N ALA A 122 -2.77 -16.50 -10.36
CA ALA A 122 -3.65 -17.47 -11.01
C ALA A 122 -3.27 -18.90 -10.57
N ALA A 123 -4.20 -19.84 -10.71
CA ALA A 123 -3.90 -21.24 -10.40
C ALA A 123 -2.87 -21.77 -11.40
N ASP A 124 -1.69 -22.14 -10.90
CA ASP A 124 -0.64 -22.76 -11.70
C ASP A 124 -0.21 -24.13 -11.14
N GLU A 125 0.41 -24.94 -12.00
CA GLU A 125 0.82 -26.32 -11.69
C GLU A 125 1.92 -26.43 -10.64
N PHE A 126 2.67 -25.34 -10.39
CA PHE A 126 3.79 -25.32 -9.47
C PHE A 126 3.38 -24.79 -8.08
N CYS A 127 2.75 -23.63 -8.00
CA CYS A 127 2.41 -23.01 -6.70
C CYS A 127 1.19 -23.67 -6.06
N THR A 128 0.12 -23.91 -6.83
CA THR A 128 -1.18 -24.35 -6.28
C THR A 128 -1.09 -25.63 -5.44
N PRO A 129 -0.48 -26.73 -5.93
CA PRO A 129 -0.39 -27.97 -5.14
C PRO A 129 0.42 -27.80 -3.85
N ARG A 130 1.41 -26.90 -3.85
CA ARG A 130 2.25 -26.63 -2.68
C ARG A 130 1.53 -25.79 -1.64
N VAL A 131 0.73 -24.82 -2.07
CA VAL A 131 -0.17 -24.07 -1.18
C VAL A 131 -1.11 -25.05 -0.49
N ILE A 132 -1.76 -25.94 -1.25
CA ILE A 132 -2.69 -26.94 -0.71
C ILE A 132 -1.99 -27.88 0.28
N SER A 133 -0.78 -28.36 -0.04
CA SER A 133 0.01 -29.20 0.85
C SER A 133 0.38 -28.48 2.16
N SER A 134 0.84 -27.23 2.07
CA SER A 134 1.20 -26.41 3.23
C SER A 134 -0.02 -26.16 4.13
N LEU A 135 -1.19 -25.88 3.54
CA LEU A 135 -2.44 -25.74 4.28
C LEU A 135 -2.88 -27.05 4.95
N GLY A 136 -2.61 -28.20 4.34
CA GLY A 136 -2.88 -29.52 4.94
C GLY A 136 -2.00 -29.82 6.15
N GLU A 137 -0.75 -29.36 6.14
CA GLU A 137 0.23 -29.61 7.21
C GLU A 137 0.12 -28.59 8.36
N TYR A 138 0.04 -27.29 8.04
CA TYR A 138 0.11 -26.20 9.01
C TYR A 138 -1.24 -25.54 9.30
N GLY A 139 -2.28 -25.85 8.53
CA GLY A 139 -3.57 -25.17 8.59
C GLY A 139 -3.55 -23.77 7.97
N TRP A 140 -4.68 -23.07 8.10
CA TRP A 140 -4.92 -21.78 7.46
C TRP A 140 -4.25 -20.61 8.18
N SER A 141 -4.12 -20.70 9.51
CA SER A 141 -3.60 -19.66 10.36
C SER A 141 -3.12 -20.26 11.67
N SER A 142 -2.05 -19.70 12.22
CA SER A 142 -1.59 -20.01 13.57
C SER A 142 -2.41 -19.32 14.67
N CYS A 143 -3.30 -18.38 14.30
CA CYS A 143 -4.11 -17.58 15.23
C CYS A 143 -3.29 -16.91 16.35
N SER A 144 -2.01 -16.64 16.09
CA SER A 144 -1.04 -16.14 17.06
C SER A 144 -0.05 -15.20 16.37
N SER A 145 0.58 -14.32 17.14
CA SER A 145 1.62 -13.43 16.63
C SER A 145 2.96 -14.16 16.49
N ARG A 146 3.88 -13.56 15.72
CA ARG A 146 5.21 -14.15 15.47
C ARG A 146 6.04 -14.30 16.75
N THR A 147 5.85 -13.41 17.72
CA THR A 147 6.55 -13.41 19.02
C THR A 147 5.98 -14.39 20.03
N MET A 148 4.83 -15.03 19.74
CA MET A 148 4.21 -16.05 20.57
C MET A 148 4.33 -17.41 19.87
N GLY A 149 3.22 -18.05 19.52
CA GLY A 149 3.18 -19.36 18.85
C GLY A 149 3.00 -19.28 17.34
N GLY A 150 3.05 -18.07 16.75
CA GLY A 150 2.65 -17.85 15.35
C GLY A 150 3.72 -18.13 14.30
N THR A 151 4.95 -18.44 14.71
CA THR A 151 6.07 -18.68 13.79
C THR A 151 6.16 -20.14 13.39
N SER A 152 6.03 -20.42 12.09
CA SER A 152 6.26 -21.74 11.51
C SER A 152 7.64 -21.83 10.83
N PRO A 153 8.17 -23.03 10.53
CA PRO A 153 9.41 -23.20 9.77
C PRO A 153 9.40 -22.48 8.40
N GLU A 154 8.23 -22.42 7.74
CA GLU A 154 8.03 -21.79 6.43
C GLU A 154 8.27 -20.28 6.50
N HIS A 155 7.85 -19.64 7.59
CA HIS A 155 8.11 -18.22 7.81
C HIS A 155 9.61 -17.95 7.87
N VAL A 156 10.34 -18.77 8.62
CA VAL A 156 11.79 -18.64 8.78
C VAL A 156 12.50 -18.91 7.45
N GLN A 157 12.03 -19.90 6.69
CA GLN A 157 12.57 -20.22 5.38
C GLN A 157 12.34 -19.08 4.39
N LEU A 158 11.11 -18.54 4.31
CA LEU A 158 10.78 -17.39 3.46
C LEU A 158 11.64 -16.17 3.80
N GLU A 159 11.83 -15.87 5.09
CA GLU A 159 12.70 -14.77 5.54
C GLU A 159 14.15 -14.94 5.07
N ARG A 160 14.70 -16.15 5.17
CA ARG A 160 16.06 -16.46 4.66
C ARG A 160 16.14 -16.32 3.15
N ASP A 161 15.11 -16.73 2.42
CA ASP A 161 15.10 -16.65 0.97
C ASP A 161 14.94 -15.20 0.48
N VAL A 162 14.13 -14.38 1.15
CA VAL A 162 14.05 -12.93 0.90
C VAL A 162 15.38 -12.25 1.17
N ALA A 163 16.01 -12.51 2.32
CA ALA A 163 17.31 -11.95 2.67
C ALA A 163 18.37 -12.31 1.61
N ARG A 164 18.42 -13.58 1.19
CA ARG A 164 19.32 -14.05 0.12
C ARG A 164 18.99 -13.44 -1.24
N PHE A 165 17.71 -13.31 -1.56
CA PHE A 165 17.26 -12.76 -2.83
C PHE A 165 17.70 -11.30 -3.00
N LEU A 166 17.61 -10.50 -1.92
CA LEU A 166 17.97 -9.08 -1.90
C LEU A 166 19.43 -8.80 -1.54
N GLY A 167 20.20 -9.83 -1.15
CA GLY A 167 21.57 -9.66 -0.67
C GLY A 167 21.66 -8.91 0.67
N LYS A 168 20.71 -9.15 1.58
CA LYS A 168 20.66 -8.57 2.92
C LYS A 168 20.96 -9.60 4.00
N GLU A 169 21.35 -9.13 5.18
CA GLU A 169 21.78 -10.00 6.28
C GLU A 169 20.63 -10.81 6.90
N ASP A 170 19.44 -10.20 6.98
CA ASP A 170 18.22 -10.80 7.52
C ASP A 170 16.99 -10.13 6.89
N ALA A 171 15.83 -10.76 7.04
CA ALA A 171 14.54 -10.20 6.64
C ALA A 171 13.43 -10.64 7.60
N ILE A 172 12.37 -9.84 7.70
CA ILE A 172 11.15 -10.16 8.43
C ILE A 172 9.96 -10.12 7.50
N VAL A 173 9.07 -11.12 7.61
CA VAL A 173 7.80 -11.17 6.85
C VAL A 173 6.60 -10.83 7.71
N LEU A 174 5.63 -10.13 7.11
CA LEU A 174 4.47 -9.54 7.78
C LEU A 174 3.19 -9.83 6.97
N GLY A 175 2.07 -10.05 7.65
CA GLY A 175 0.83 -10.55 7.03
C GLY A 175 0.08 -9.58 6.09
N MET A 176 0.45 -8.29 6.02
CA MET A 176 -0.24 -7.31 5.18
C MET A 176 0.74 -6.31 4.55
N GLY A 177 0.59 -6.05 3.24
CA GLY A 177 1.44 -5.11 2.49
C GLY A 177 1.37 -3.67 3.01
N PHE A 178 0.17 -3.10 3.16
CA PHE A 178 0.01 -1.75 3.74
C PHE A 178 0.60 -1.66 5.16
N ALA A 179 0.30 -2.65 6.00
CA ALA A 179 0.81 -2.70 7.37
C ALA A 179 2.33 -2.84 7.46
N THR A 180 2.97 -3.40 6.43
CA THR A 180 4.44 -3.53 6.36
C THR A 180 5.09 -2.15 6.49
N ASN A 181 4.66 -1.16 5.72
CA ASN A 181 5.09 0.22 5.90
C ASN A 181 4.56 0.84 7.20
N SER A 182 3.24 0.78 7.40
CA SER A 182 2.59 1.60 8.43
C SER A 182 2.93 1.18 9.87
N MET A 183 3.41 -0.05 10.07
CA MET A 183 3.76 -0.59 11.39
C MET A 183 5.26 -0.82 11.58
N ILE A 184 6.09 -0.77 10.53
CA ILE A 184 7.55 -0.86 10.65
C ILE A 184 8.18 0.52 10.83
N LEU A 185 7.70 1.53 10.10
CA LEU A 185 8.26 2.88 10.21
C LEU A 185 8.19 3.44 11.65
N PRO A 186 7.09 3.26 12.42
CA PRO A 186 7.05 3.62 13.84
C PRO A 186 8.08 2.91 14.74
N ALA A 187 8.58 1.73 14.34
CA ALA A 187 9.61 1.01 15.07
C ALA A 187 11.04 1.45 14.67
N LEU A 188 11.21 2.07 13.49
CA LEU A 188 12.50 2.52 12.97
C LEU A 188 12.86 3.96 13.37
N VAL A 189 11.86 4.84 13.42
CA VAL A 189 12.02 6.27 13.70
C VAL A 189 11.03 6.71 14.78
N GLY A 190 11.34 7.81 15.46
CA GLY A 190 10.40 8.42 16.40
C GLY A 190 10.79 9.84 16.79
N ALA A 191 10.33 10.29 17.95
CA ALA A 191 10.65 11.63 18.45
C ALA A 191 12.18 11.88 18.49
N GLY A 192 12.60 13.02 17.95
CA GLY A 192 14.01 13.39 17.81
C GLY A 192 14.69 12.92 16.51
N ASP A 193 14.00 12.13 15.69
CA ASP A 193 14.42 11.74 14.35
C ASP A 193 13.76 12.61 13.27
N LEU A 194 14.39 12.64 12.10
CA LEU A 194 13.91 13.29 10.88
C LEU A 194 13.62 12.26 9.81
N VAL A 195 12.43 12.36 9.20
CA VAL A 195 12.09 11.66 7.96
C VAL A 195 12.00 12.66 6.83
N VAL A 196 12.76 12.41 5.76
CA VAL A 196 12.71 13.18 4.52
C VAL A 196 12.00 12.31 3.47
N SER A 197 10.72 12.59 3.24
CA SER A 197 9.83 11.79 2.40
C SER A 197 9.71 12.41 1.02
N ASP A 198 9.67 11.57 -0.02
CA ASP A 198 9.21 11.99 -1.34
C ASP A 198 7.76 12.51 -1.24
N ALA A 199 7.41 13.48 -2.09
CA ALA A 199 6.10 14.11 -2.11
C ALA A 199 4.96 13.16 -2.49
N LEU A 200 5.24 12.13 -3.29
CA LEU A 200 4.24 11.18 -3.80
C LEU A 200 4.31 9.81 -3.13
N ASN A 201 5.05 9.69 -2.02
CA ASN A 201 5.12 8.44 -1.26
C ASN A 201 3.73 7.91 -0.86
N HIS A 202 3.60 6.60 -0.96
CA HIS A 202 2.37 5.86 -0.76
C HIS A 202 1.76 6.10 0.63
N ALA A 203 0.43 6.07 0.69
CA ALA A 203 -0.32 6.38 1.92
C ALA A 203 0.07 5.53 3.13
N SER A 204 0.58 4.31 2.93
CA SER A 204 1.10 3.47 4.00
C SER A 204 2.37 4.02 4.64
N ILE A 205 3.27 4.59 3.84
CA ILE A 205 4.50 5.26 4.31
C ILE A 205 4.09 6.49 5.12
N VAL A 206 3.22 7.33 4.54
CA VAL A 206 2.71 8.53 5.19
C VAL A 206 2.05 8.20 6.54
N SER A 207 1.24 7.14 6.58
CA SER A 207 0.58 6.68 7.81
C SER A 207 1.57 6.21 8.86
N GLY A 208 2.58 5.41 8.47
CA GLY A 208 3.62 4.93 9.38
C GLY A 208 4.50 6.05 9.93
N VAL A 209 4.94 6.97 9.08
CA VAL A 209 5.75 8.11 9.51
C VAL A 209 4.95 9.04 10.43
N ARG A 210 3.67 9.28 10.15
CA ARG A 210 2.82 10.09 11.06
C ARG A 210 2.64 9.41 12.41
N GLY A 211 2.46 8.09 12.42
CA GLY A 211 2.31 7.30 13.64
C GLY A 211 3.58 7.22 14.50
N SER A 212 4.76 7.51 13.94
CA SER A 212 6.04 7.41 14.67
C SER A 212 6.34 8.61 15.58
N GLY A 213 5.72 9.77 15.31
CA GLY A 213 6.06 11.03 15.98
C GLY A 213 7.39 11.66 15.55
N ALA A 214 8.07 11.10 14.53
CA ALA A 214 9.25 11.71 13.93
C ALA A 214 8.90 13.03 13.21
N LYS A 215 9.89 13.93 13.07
CA LYS A 215 9.66 15.14 12.28
C LYS A 215 9.70 14.79 10.80
N VAL A 216 8.74 15.30 10.03
CA VAL A 216 8.69 15.09 8.58
C VAL A 216 9.09 16.35 7.83
N ARG A 217 9.93 16.17 6.82
CA ARG A 217 10.16 17.12 5.71
C ARG A 217 9.86 16.41 4.41
N VAL A 218 9.32 17.15 3.45
CA VAL A 218 9.00 16.61 2.12
C VAL A 218 9.95 17.23 1.12
N PHE A 219 10.51 16.41 0.24
CA PHE A 219 11.22 16.90 -0.94
C PHE A 219 10.36 16.68 -2.19
N ARG A 220 10.76 17.31 -3.30
CA ARG A 220 9.95 17.30 -4.52
C ARG A 220 10.08 15.93 -5.14
N HIS A 221 9.00 15.49 -5.76
CA HIS A 221 8.93 14.17 -6.37
C HIS A 221 10.17 13.88 -7.24
N ASN A 222 10.86 12.80 -6.92
CA ASN A 222 12.00 12.27 -7.68
C ASN A 222 13.18 13.26 -7.88
N ASP A 223 13.26 14.33 -7.07
CA ASP A 223 14.22 15.43 -7.21
C ASP A 223 15.34 15.34 -6.16
N ALA A 224 16.44 14.68 -6.52
CA ALA A 224 17.63 14.53 -5.68
C ALA A 224 18.28 15.88 -5.29
N GLY A 225 18.20 16.89 -6.16
CA GLY A 225 18.73 18.23 -5.88
C GLY A 225 17.90 18.97 -4.82
N HIS A 226 16.59 18.77 -4.80
CA HIS A 226 15.75 19.26 -3.71
C HIS A 226 15.96 18.46 -2.43
N LEU A 227 16.09 17.13 -2.50
CA LEU A 227 16.45 16.28 -1.37
C LEU A 227 17.73 16.79 -0.68
N GLU A 228 18.78 17.06 -1.45
CA GLU A 228 20.04 17.62 -0.91
C GLU A 228 19.82 18.95 -0.19
N ARG A 229 19.05 19.88 -0.78
CA ARG A 229 18.74 21.17 -0.14
C ARG A 229 17.98 20.99 1.17
N VAL A 230 16.98 20.09 1.20
CA VAL A 230 16.19 19.78 2.41
C VAL A 230 17.08 19.20 3.50
N LEU A 231 17.94 18.23 3.17
CA LEU A 231 18.87 17.62 4.13
C LEU A 231 19.85 18.65 4.68
N ARG A 232 20.48 19.43 3.82
CA ARG A 232 21.43 20.48 4.22
C ARG A 232 20.81 21.47 5.19
N HIS A 233 19.61 21.97 4.91
CA HIS A 233 18.92 22.90 5.80
C HIS A 233 18.51 22.23 7.11
N ALA A 234 17.92 21.03 7.04
CA ALA A 234 17.47 20.35 8.25
C ALA A 234 18.62 19.97 9.19
N ILE A 235 19.78 19.59 8.65
CA ILE A 235 20.99 19.30 9.44
C ILE A 235 21.53 20.59 10.08
N ALA A 236 21.59 21.69 9.33
CA ALA A 236 22.07 22.97 9.85
C ALA A 236 21.16 23.56 10.94
N GLU A 237 19.84 23.44 10.79
CA GLU A 237 18.86 23.95 11.77
C GLU A 237 18.75 23.07 13.02
N GLY A 238 18.98 21.76 12.88
CA GLY A 238 18.73 20.77 13.92
C GLY A 238 17.24 20.60 14.25
N GLN A 239 16.97 19.99 15.40
CA GLN A 239 15.62 19.75 15.90
C GLN A 239 14.91 21.07 16.22
N PRO A 240 13.60 21.21 15.90
CA PRO A 240 12.84 22.42 16.19
C PRO A 240 12.89 22.80 17.67
N ARG A 241 13.02 24.11 17.94
CA ARG A 241 13.11 24.73 19.28
C ARG A 241 14.40 24.44 20.06
N THR A 242 14.96 23.24 19.93
CA THR A 242 16.14 22.84 20.71
C THR A 242 17.45 23.02 19.93
N HIS A 243 17.37 23.09 18.59
CA HIS A 243 18.52 23.13 17.67
C HIS A 243 19.53 21.99 17.86
N ARG A 244 19.11 20.92 18.55
CA ARG A 244 19.95 19.74 18.77
C ARG A 244 20.11 18.96 17.47
N PRO A 245 21.24 18.27 17.26
CA PRO A 245 21.37 17.34 16.14
C PRO A 245 20.24 16.29 16.12
N TRP A 246 19.82 15.88 14.92
CA TRP A 246 18.89 14.77 14.76
C TRP A 246 19.53 13.47 15.25
N ARG A 247 18.76 12.62 15.94
CA ARG A 247 19.26 11.30 16.36
C ARG A 247 19.42 10.36 15.16
N LYS A 248 18.46 10.41 14.23
CA LYS A 248 18.47 9.67 12.96
C LYS A 248 17.86 10.53 11.86
N ILE A 249 18.38 10.42 10.64
CA ILE A 249 17.77 10.99 9.44
C ILE A 249 17.48 9.84 8.48
N LEU A 250 16.22 9.65 8.12
CA LEU A 250 15.76 8.61 7.20
C LEU A 250 15.16 9.25 5.94
N VAL A 251 15.74 8.97 4.78
CA VAL A 251 15.17 9.29 3.47
C VAL A 251 14.28 8.14 3.05
N VAL A 252 13.06 8.43 2.58
CA VAL A 252 12.09 7.39 2.18
C VAL A 252 11.62 7.65 0.76
N VAL A 253 11.75 6.64 -0.10
CA VAL A 253 11.36 6.67 -1.52
C VAL A 253 10.76 5.33 -1.96
N GLU A 254 9.99 5.34 -3.04
CA GLU A 254 9.54 4.13 -3.74
C GLU A 254 10.47 3.80 -4.92
N GLY A 255 10.57 2.54 -5.32
CA GLY A 255 11.35 2.13 -6.49
C GLY A 255 10.64 2.44 -7.80
N ILE A 256 9.36 2.07 -7.90
CA ILE A 256 8.41 2.55 -8.89
C ILE A 256 7.25 3.20 -8.14
N TYR A 257 6.93 4.43 -8.49
CA TYR A 257 5.80 5.16 -7.91
C TYR A 257 4.48 4.63 -8.48
N SER A 258 3.62 4.15 -7.59
CA SER A 258 2.46 3.31 -7.95
C SER A 258 1.44 3.94 -8.90
N MET A 259 1.27 5.26 -8.87
CA MET A 259 0.26 5.97 -9.66
C MET A 259 0.84 6.52 -10.97
N GLU A 260 2.06 7.05 -10.91
CA GLU A 260 2.74 7.70 -12.02
C GLU A 260 3.44 6.69 -12.93
N GLY A 261 3.81 5.52 -12.41
CA GLY A 261 4.58 4.51 -13.13
C GLY A 261 6.04 4.91 -13.36
N GLU A 262 6.51 5.97 -12.71
CA GLU A 262 7.88 6.46 -12.83
C GLU A 262 8.84 5.68 -11.94
N MET A 263 10.04 5.48 -12.45
CA MET A 263 11.13 4.87 -11.69
C MET A 263 11.91 5.95 -10.92
N CYS A 264 12.31 5.61 -9.70
CA CYS A 264 13.09 6.47 -8.84
C CYS A 264 14.48 6.76 -9.39
N ASN A 265 14.94 8.01 -9.26
CA ASN A 265 16.30 8.44 -9.54
C ASN A 265 17.25 8.00 -8.41
N LEU A 266 17.33 6.68 -8.22
CA LEU A 266 17.94 6.06 -7.06
C LEU A 266 19.45 6.33 -6.99
N VAL A 267 20.13 6.39 -8.13
CA VAL A 267 21.59 6.64 -8.19
C VAL A 267 21.94 7.97 -7.53
N ASP A 268 21.24 9.04 -7.91
CA ASP A 268 21.47 10.38 -7.36
C ASP A 268 21.01 10.49 -5.90
N ILE A 269 19.88 9.86 -5.56
CA ILE A 269 19.39 9.81 -4.18
C ILE A 269 20.39 9.11 -3.25
N VAL A 270 20.98 7.99 -3.70
CA VAL A 270 22.03 7.28 -2.95
C VAL A 270 23.28 8.13 -2.81
N ALA A 271 23.70 8.85 -3.85
CA ALA A 271 24.84 9.76 -3.77
C ALA A 271 24.62 10.87 -2.73
N VAL A 272 23.42 11.46 -2.70
CA VAL A 272 23.02 12.46 -1.69
C VAL A 272 22.98 11.83 -0.30
N LYS A 273 22.35 10.66 -0.15
CA LYS A 273 22.30 9.91 1.12
C LYS A 273 23.69 9.69 1.71
N LYS A 274 24.64 9.23 0.89
CA LYS A 274 26.04 9.01 1.30
C LYS A 274 26.71 10.31 1.75
N ARG A 275 26.55 11.40 0.99
CA ARG A 275 27.14 12.71 1.31
C ARG A 275 26.70 13.23 2.68
N TYR A 276 25.43 13.07 3.03
CA TYR A 276 24.85 13.57 4.29
C TYR A 276 24.74 12.51 5.39
N LYS A 277 25.22 11.28 5.16
CA LYS A 277 25.17 10.15 6.10
C LYS A 277 23.75 9.88 6.63
N ALA A 278 22.75 10.05 5.78
CA ALA A 278 21.37 9.66 6.10
C ALA A 278 21.20 8.14 5.91
N TYR A 279 20.11 7.58 6.43
CA TYR A 279 19.65 6.24 6.08
C TYR A 279 18.65 6.32 4.91
N LEU A 280 18.53 5.25 4.14
CA LEU A 280 17.60 5.11 3.02
C LEU A 280 16.64 3.94 3.25
N TYR A 281 15.35 4.23 3.18
CA TYR A 281 14.26 3.28 3.11
C TYR A 281 13.72 3.26 1.69
N LEU A 282 13.81 2.11 1.03
CA LEU A 282 13.35 1.91 -0.35
C LEU A 282 12.17 0.94 -0.35
N ASP A 283 11.02 1.41 -0.83
CA ASP A 283 9.84 0.59 -1.07
C ASP A 283 9.85 0.03 -2.50
N GLU A 284 10.19 -1.25 -2.63
CA GLU A 284 10.28 -1.99 -3.89
C GLU A 284 8.94 -2.65 -4.28
N ALA A 285 7.80 -2.25 -3.71
CA ALA A 285 6.55 -3.00 -3.88
C ALA A 285 6.11 -3.19 -5.35
N HIS A 286 6.37 -2.21 -6.23
CA HIS A 286 6.02 -2.29 -7.66
C HIS A 286 7.18 -2.75 -8.56
N SER A 287 8.42 -2.70 -8.06
CA SER A 287 9.62 -3.01 -8.84
C SER A 287 10.13 -4.42 -8.59
N ILE A 288 9.99 -4.96 -7.37
CA ILE A 288 10.43 -6.32 -7.06
C ILE A 288 9.69 -7.33 -7.94
N GLY A 289 10.41 -8.30 -8.51
CA GLY A 289 9.91 -9.28 -9.48
C GLY A 289 9.65 -8.73 -10.89
N ALA A 290 9.48 -7.42 -11.05
CA ALA A 290 9.16 -6.79 -12.34
C ALA A 290 10.36 -6.14 -13.04
N LEU A 291 11.34 -5.65 -12.28
CA LEU A 291 12.54 -4.97 -12.79
C LEU A 291 13.82 -5.73 -12.49
N GLY A 292 14.84 -5.48 -13.31
CA GLY A 292 16.14 -6.14 -13.23
C GLY A 292 16.13 -7.51 -13.89
N ARG A 293 17.31 -7.96 -14.35
CA ARG A 293 17.47 -9.23 -15.09
C ARG A 293 17.02 -10.44 -14.28
N THR A 294 17.13 -10.39 -12.95
CA THR A 294 16.72 -11.47 -12.04
C THR A 294 15.50 -11.11 -11.20
N GLY A 295 14.81 -10.00 -11.52
CA GLY A 295 13.62 -9.55 -10.81
C GLY A 295 13.93 -8.95 -9.44
N ARG A 296 15.15 -8.47 -9.17
CA ARG A 296 15.53 -7.94 -7.86
C ARG A 296 15.12 -6.50 -7.60
N GLY A 297 14.41 -5.88 -8.55
CA GLY A 297 13.85 -4.55 -8.38
C GLY A 297 14.76 -3.45 -8.93
N VAL A 298 14.49 -2.22 -8.47
CA VAL A 298 15.09 -1.02 -9.06
C VAL A 298 16.60 -0.93 -8.81
N CYS A 299 17.09 -1.48 -7.69
CA CYS A 299 18.52 -1.56 -7.41
C CYS A 299 19.28 -2.32 -8.50
N GLU A 300 18.80 -3.51 -8.90
CA GLU A 300 19.44 -4.30 -9.96
C GLU A 300 19.31 -3.61 -11.32
N GLN A 301 18.13 -3.03 -11.60
CA GLN A 301 17.88 -2.34 -12.86
C GLN A 301 18.81 -1.15 -13.08
N LEU A 302 19.13 -0.40 -12.03
CA LEU A 302 19.95 0.81 -12.08
C LEU A 302 21.41 0.57 -11.69
N GLY A 303 21.80 -0.67 -11.38
CA GLY A 303 23.16 -1.00 -10.95
C GLY A 303 23.55 -0.40 -9.60
N VAL A 304 22.58 -0.13 -8.73
CA VAL A 304 22.81 0.34 -7.36
C VAL A 304 23.02 -0.86 -6.46
N ASP A 305 24.13 -0.87 -5.71
CA ASP A 305 24.40 -1.91 -4.72
C ASP A 305 23.35 -1.86 -3.61
N THR A 306 22.73 -3.00 -3.31
CA THR A 306 21.74 -3.07 -2.23
C THR A 306 22.37 -2.72 -0.89
N ALA A 307 23.68 -2.87 -0.70
CA ALA A 307 24.42 -2.41 0.48
C ALA A 307 24.27 -0.90 0.76
N ASP A 308 23.97 -0.10 -0.27
CA ASP A 308 23.77 1.35 -0.13
C ASP A 308 22.36 1.75 0.34
N VAL A 309 21.43 0.78 0.34
CA VAL A 309 20.04 0.94 0.78
C VAL A 309 19.87 0.31 2.16
N ASP A 310 19.64 1.09 3.21
CA ASP A 310 19.70 0.57 4.58
C ASP A 310 18.50 -0.33 4.93
N VAL A 311 17.32 -0.03 4.40
CA VAL A 311 16.09 -0.81 4.60
C VAL A 311 15.40 -1.00 3.26
N MET A 312 15.21 -2.25 2.85
CA MET A 312 14.46 -2.62 1.65
C MET A 312 13.12 -3.22 2.05
N MET A 313 12.04 -2.56 1.65
CA MET A 313 10.68 -3.06 1.83
C MET A 313 10.18 -3.61 0.50
N GLY A 314 9.39 -4.68 0.52
CA GLY A 314 8.55 -5.05 -0.62
C GLY A 314 7.29 -5.79 -0.20
N THR A 315 6.48 -6.15 -1.20
CA THR A 315 5.22 -6.85 -0.99
C THR A 315 5.15 -8.15 -1.76
N PHE A 316 4.45 -9.13 -1.21
CA PHE A 316 4.10 -10.35 -1.92
C PHE A 316 2.78 -10.23 -2.70
N THR A 317 2.01 -9.14 -2.53
CA THR A 317 0.67 -8.97 -3.10
C THR A 317 0.63 -8.55 -4.57
N LYS A 318 1.78 -8.48 -5.23
CA LYS A 318 1.91 -8.00 -6.62
C LYS A 318 2.60 -9.05 -7.46
N SER A 319 3.87 -8.83 -7.82
CA SER A 319 4.65 -9.72 -8.68
C SER A 319 4.66 -11.18 -8.20
N PHE A 320 4.66 -11.40 -6.88
CA PHE A 320 4.69 -12.74 -6.29
C PHE A 320 3.32 -13.39 -6.13
N GLY A 321 2.22 -12.68 -6.42
CA GLY A 321 0.87 -13.26 -6.46
C GLY A 321 0.35 -13.84 -5.14
N SER A 322 0.85 -13.38 -4.00
CA SER A 322 0.54 -13.91 -2.67
C SER A 322 0.06 -12.81 -1.70
N CYS A 323 0.27 -12.96 -0.40
CA CYS A 323 -0.18 -12.00 0.61
C CYS A 323 0.96 -11.48 1.50
N GLY A 324 0.78 -10.26 2.01
CA GLY A 324 1.70 -9.65 2.96
C GLY A 324 2.89 -8.91 2.34
N GLY A 325 3.93 -8.73 3.14
CA GLY A 325 5.14 -8.02 2.74
C GLY A 325 6.34 -8.39 3.59
N TYR A 326 7.47 -7.78 3.27
CA TYR A 326 8.73 -8.05 3.93
C TYR A 326 9.53 -6.77 4.14
N VAL A 327 10.45 -6.83 5.09
CA VAL A 327 11.51 -5.84 5.27
C VAL A 327 12.84 -6.58 5.42
N ALA A 328 13.82 -6.23 4.58
CA ALA A 328 15.17 -6.77 4.61
C ALA A 328 16.19 -5.65 4.90
N ALA A 329 17.08 -5.91 5.85
CA ALA A 329 18.03 -4.92 6.35
C ALA A 329 19.23 -5.63 7.03
N ALA A 330 20.06 -4.86 7.73
CA ALA A 330 21.04 -5.41 8.66
C ALA A 330 20.36 -6.25 9.75
N ARG A 331 21.06 -7.27 10.26
CA ARG A 331 20.50 -8.24 11.20
C ARG A 331 19.97 -7.58 12.46
N ASP A 332 20.70 -6.64 13.03
CA ASP A 332 20.31 -5.88 14.22
C ASP A 332 19.03 -5.06 14.02
N VAL A 333 18.88 -4.44 12.84
CA VAL A 333 17.66 -3.73 12.44
C VAL A 333 16.48 -4.69 12.38
N VAL A 334 16.64 -5.84 11.72
CA VAL A 334 15.56 -6.83 11.60
C VAL A 334 15.17 -7.41 12.97
N GLN A 335 16.15 -7.71 13.84
CA GLN A 335 15.87 -8.19 15.19
C GLN A 335 15.15 -7.12 16.04
N HIS A 336 15.55 -5.86 15.91
CA HIS A 336 14.82 -4.75 16.54
C HIS A 336 13.37 -4.69 16.06
N LEU A 337 13.13 -4.87 14.76
CA LEU A 337 11.78 -4.87 14.19
C LEU A 337 10.93 -6.05 14.66
N ARG A 338 11.50 -7.25 14.79
CA ARG A 338 10.80 -8.43 15.32
C ARG A 338 10.25 -8.19 16.73
N LEU A 339 11.01 -7.48 17.56
CA LEU A 339 10.65 -7.24 18.96
C LEU A 339 9.72 -6.02 19.15
N HIS A 340 9.86 -4.98 18.33
CA HIS A 340 9.21 -3.69 18.57
C HIS A 340 8.14 -3.30 17.56
N SER A 341 8.05 -3.98 16.41
CA SER A 341 6.99 -3.70 15.43
C SER A 341 5.66 -4.31 15.88
N PRO A 342 4.57 -3.54 15.97
CA PRO A 342 3.24 -4.09 16.24
C PRO A 342 2.81 -5.15 15.21
N ALA A 343 3.28 -5.04 13.96
CA ALA A 343 2.98 -6.02 12.93
C ALA A 343 3.65 -7.38 13.15
N SER A 344 4.71 -7.46 13.96
CA SER A 344 5.32 -8.73 14.35
C SER A 344 4.83 -9.20 15.72
N ALA A 345 4.78 -8.28 16.69
CA ALA A 345 4.51 -8.61 18.09
C ALA A 345 3.03 -8.86 18.40
N GLN A 346 2.12 -8.18 17.72
CA GLN A 346 0.68 -8.15 18.08
C GLN A 346 -0.24 -8.65 16.97
N ALA A 347 0.12 -8.42 15.71
CA ALA A 347 -0.68 -8.92 14.59
C ALA A 347 -0.54 -10.44 14.45
N CYS A 348 -1.60 -11.09 13.96
CA CYS A 348 -1.54 -12.48 13.56
C CYS A 348 -0.44 -12.67 12.52
N ALA A 349 0.32 -13.76 12.66
CA ALA A 349 1.30 -14.14 11.65
C ALA A 349 0.63 -14.32 10.28
N MET A 350 1.43 -14.20 9.23
CA MET A 350 1.01 -14.55 7.87
C MET A 350 0.51 -16.00 7.87
N SER A 351 -0.44 -16.32 7.00
CA SER A 351 -0.75 -17.73 6.73
C SER A 351 0.56 -18.43 6.32
N PRO A 352 0.84 -19.66 6.80
CA PRO A 352 2.09 -20.37 6.52
C PRO A 352 2.47 -20.26 5.03
N PRO A 353 3.52 -19.49 4.69
CA PRO A 353 3.82 -19.21 3.30
C PRO A 353 4.31 -20.49 2.63
N VAL A 354 4.08 -20.64 1.33
CA VAL A 354 4.73 -21.71 0.59
C VAL A 354 6.21 -21.37 0.48
N PRO A 355 7.14 -22.21 0.97
CA PRO A 355 8.54 -21.97 0.73
C PRO A 355 8.81 -22.09 -0.78
N PRO A 356 9.55 -21.16 -1.41
CA PRO A 356 10.16 -21.45 -2.69
C PRO A 356 11.14 -22.60 -2.43
N VAL A 357 10.93 -23.74 -3.08
CA VAL A 357 11.84 -24.90 -2.92
C VAL A 357 13.28 -24.42 -3.13
N SER A 358 14.09 -24.55 -2.07
CA SER A 358 15.53 -24.57 -2.19
C SER A 358 15.87 -25.58 -3.28
N ARG A 359 16.50 -25.16 -4.38
CA ARG A 359 16.93 -26.04 -5.47
C ARG A 359 17.71 -27.24 -4.91
N SER A 360 17.02 -28.34 -4.67
CA SER A 360 17.55 -29.70 -4.52
C SER A 360 16.99 -30.54 -5.67
N SER A 361 17.18 -30.03 -6.88
CA SER A 361 17.10 -30.79 -8.14
C SER A 361 17.50 -29.85 -9.26
N ALA A 362 18.81 -29.62 -9.37
CA ALA A 362 19.39 -29.43 -10.67
C ALA A 362 19.19 -30.75 -11.43
N ARG A 363 18.35 -30.71 -12.46
CA ARG A 363 18.48 -31.53 -13.66
C ARG A 363 18.43 -30.60 -14.86
#